data_AF-A0A7Y5KG99-F1
#
_entry.id   AF-A0A7Y5KG99-F1
#
_cell.length_a   1.000
_cell.length_b   1.000
_cell.length_c   1.000
_cell.angle_alpha   90.00
_cell.angle_beta   90.00
_cell.angle_gamma   90.00
#
_symmetry.space_group_name_H-M   'P 1'
#
loop_
_entity.id
_entity.type
_entity.pdbx_description
1 polymer ?
#
loop_
_entity_poly.entity_id
_entity_poly.type
_entity_poly.pdbx_seq_one_letter_code
_entity_poly.pdbx_strand_id
1 'polypeptide(L)'
;MRYDLTLCLVLLAVVIGSADALQAIPDKILQLKKIPTAVLVDGEIDLAWAAADSVVDFVQLQPFAGKDPSTKTVAKVFTTEEALYCLMICYDEKKNIQKNTGQLDNSDGDIVSLMLDTFGDRRTAYKFAVTASGVRSDCRLLDDARNRDYSWDGVWFAKSKVYDWGFVIEMRVPYRSIK
;
A
#
# COMPACT_ATOMS: atom_id res chain seq x y z
N MET A 1 -11.29 -2.04 -75.98
CA MET A 1 -10.50 -3.16 -75.43
C MET A 1 -9.07 -2.69 -75.20
N ARG A 2 -8.75 -2.31 -73.95
CA ARG A 2 -7.39 -2.16 -73.41
C ARG A 2 -7.54 -2.33 -71.91
N TYR A 3 -6.98 -3.40 -71.35
CA TYR A 3 -6.99 -3.70 -69.92
C TYR A 3 -5.64 -3.24 -69.36
N ASP A 4 -5.64 -2.16 -68.57
CA ASP A 4 -4.47 -1.77 -67.80
C ASP A 4 -4.55 -2.44 -66.43
N LEU A 5 -3.73 -3.48 -66.25
CA LEU A 5 -3.57 -4.24 -65.01
C LEU A 5 -2.59 -3.48 -64.10
N THR A 6 -3.09 -2.58 -63.25
CA THR A 6 -2.25 -1.93 -62.23
C THR A 6 -2.14 -2.86 -61.01
N LEU A 7 -0.97 -3.49 -60.89
CA LEU A 7 -0.59 -4.37 -59.79
C LEU A 7 -0.48 -3.56 -58.48
N CYS A 8 -1.48 -3.67 -57.61
CA CYS A 8 -1.48 -3.01 -56.30
C CYS A 8 -0.75 -3.90 -55.29
N LEU A 9 0.52 -3.58 -55.02
CA LEU A 9 1.35 -4.28 -54.02
C LEU A 9 0.90 -3.81 -52.63
N VAL A 10 0.10 -4.62 -51.93
CA VAL A 10 -0.28 -4.34 -50.54
C VAL A 10 0.90 -4.73 -49.65
N LEU A 11 1.65 -3.73 -49.20
CA LEU A 11 2.70 -3.91 -48.19
C LEU A 11 2.02 -4.07 -46.82
N LEU A 12 1.87 -5.32 -46.37
CA LEU A 12 1.37 -5.61 -45.02
C LEU A 12 2.49 -5.29 -44.02
N ALA A 13 2.47 -4.08 -43.46
CA ALA A 13 3.32 -3.73 -42.33
C ALA A 13 2.83 -4.52 -41.11
N VAL A 14 3.52 -5.61 -40.78
CA VAL A 14 3.35 -6.31 -39.50
C VAL A 14 3.81 -5.35 -38.40
N VAL A 15 2.86 -4.73 -37.72
CA VAL A 15 3.11 -4.03 -36.47
C VAL A 15 3.41 -5.10 -35.45
N ILE A 16 4.70 -5.37 -35.21
CA ILE A 16 5.14 -6.14 -34.06
C ILE A 16 4.83 -5.26 -32.85
N GLY A 17 3.64 -5.44 -32.28
CA GLY A 17 3.31 -4.87 -30.99
C GLY A 17 4.36 -5.36 -30.00
N SER A 18 5.17 -4.44 -29.48
CA SER A 18 6.04 -4.74 -28.36
C SER A 18 5.12 -5.19 -27.22
N ALA A 19 5.12 -6.49 -26.93
CA ALA A 19 4.62 -6.95 -25.65
C ALA A 19 5.52 -6.28 -24.62
N ASP A 20 5.01 -5.26 -23.93
CA ASP A 20 5.64 -4.75 -22.71
C ASP A 20 5.77 -5.97 -21.80
N ALA A 21 6.97 -6.55 -21.76
CA ALA A 21 7.30 -7.53 -20.76
C ALA A 21 7.08 -6.82 -19.44
N LEU A 22 6.16 -7.35 -18.61
CA LEU A 22 5.97 -6.89 -17.24
C LEU A 22 7.35 -6.86 -16.59
N GLN A 23 7.92 -5.66 -16.48
CA GLN A 23 9.22 -5.48 -15.88
C GLN A 23 9.05 -5.92 -14.43
N ALA A 24 9.82 -6.93 -14.02
CA ALA A 24 9.77 -7.41 -12.65
C ALA A 24 10.04 -6.22 -11.72
N ILE A 25 9.06 -5.86 -10.90
CA ILE A 25 9.20 -4.78 -9.92
C ILE A 25 10.20 -5.30 -8.89
N PRO A 26 11.38 -4.67 -8.74
CA PRO A 26 12.38 -5.15 -7.81
C PRO A 26 11.85 -5.06 -6.38
N ASP A 27 12.18 -6.05 -5.56
CA ASP A 27 11.85 -6.05 -4.15
C ASP A 27 12.48 -4.82 -3.47
N LYS A 28 11.68 -4.15 -2.63
CA LYS A 28 12.17 -3.07 -1.78
C LYS A 28 12.63 -3.66 -0.45
N ILE A 29 13.86 -3.35 -0.05
CA ILE A 29 14.42 -3.76 1.23
C ILE A 29 14.32 -2.58 2.19
N LEU A 30 13.68 -2.78 3.34
CA LEU A 30 13.64 -1.82 4.44
C LEU A 30 14.47 -2.36 5.62
N GLN A 31 15.30 -1.50 6.19
CA GLN A 31 16.05 -1.81 7.41
C GLN A 31 15.22 -1.48 8.64
N LEU A 32 14.79 -2.52 9.37
CA LEU A 32 14.00 -2.33 10.57
C LEU A 32 14.87 -1.86 11.74
N LYS A 33 14.84 -0.56 12.01
CA LYS A 33 15.62 0.05 13.11
C LYS A 33 14.90 -0.09 14.44
N LYS A 34 15.65 -0.48 15.48
CA LYS A 34 15.17 -0.52 16.86
C LYS A 34 15.33 0.85 17.51
N ILE A 35 14.24 1.40 18.02
CA ILE A 35 14.18 2.68 18.73
C ILE A 35 13.76 2.38 20.18
N PRO A 36 14.43 2.95 21.20
CA PRO A 36 14.14 2.63 22.60
C PRO A 36 12.84 3.25 23.12
N THR A 37 12.33 4.30 22.47
CA THR A 37 11.16 5.05 22.91
C THR A 37 9.97 4.74 22.02
N ALA A 38 8.83 4.42 22.65
CA ALA A 38 7.55 4.29 21.97
C ALA A 38 7.06 5.65 21.45
N VAL A 39 6.47 5.65 20.26
CA VAL A 39 5.74 6.79 19.71
C VAL A 39 4.29 6.71 20.15
N LEU A 40 3.70 7.85 20.50
CA LEU A 40 2.27 7.94 20.75
C LEU A 40 1.55 7.85 19.41
N VAL A 41 0.59 6.93 19.29
CA VAL A 41 -0.22 6.82 18.07
C VAL A 41 -1.36 7.83 18.17
N ASP A 42 -1.12 9.04 17.69
CA ASP A 42 -2.08 10.17 17.73
C ASP A 42 -2.36 10.79 16.35
N GLY A 43 -1.60 10.42 15.32
CA GLY A 43 -1.72 10.95 13.95
C GLY A 43 -0.81 12.16 13.70
N GLU A 44 0.11 12.48 14.60
CA GLU A 44 1.16 13.48 14.38
C GLU A 44 2.44 12.83 13.84
N ILE A 45 3.22 13.58 13.06
CA ILE A 45 4.54 13.11 12.62
C ILE A 45 5.57 13.51 13.67
N ASP A 46 5.74 12.67 14.68
CA ASP A 46 6.78 12.82 15.72
C ASP A 46 8.22 12.80 15.18
N LEU A 47 9.13 13.46 15.90
CA LEU A 47 10.56 13.49 15.56
C LEU A 47 11.22 12.11 15.54
N ALA A 48 10.69 11.14 16.29
CA ALA A 48 11.20 9.77 16.31
C ALA A 48 11.16 9.10 14.92
N TRP A 49 10.21 9.49 14.06
CA TRP A 49 10.10 9.00 12.68
C TRP A 49 11.27 9.41 11.78
N ALA A 50 12.09 10.39 12.20
CA ALA A 50 13.33 10.75 11.51
C ALA A 50 14.38 9.63 11.57
N ALA A 51 14.39 8.84 12.64
CA ALA A 51 15.31 7.72 12.79
C ALA A 51 14.88 6.50 11.95
N ALA A 52 13.57 6.32 11.73
CA ALA A 52 13.01 5.20 10.98
C ALA A 52 13.46 5.20 9.51
N ASP A 53 13.72 4.00 8.98
CA ASP A 53 13.92 3.82 7.55
C ASP A 53 12.59 4.05 6.79
N SER A 54 12.68 4.39 5.51
CA SER A 54 11.53 4.75 4.69
C SER A 54 11.44 3.96 3.40
N VAL A 55 10.26 3.46 3.10
CA VAL A 55 9.87 2.99 1.77
C VAL A 55 9.28 4.16 1.00
N VAL A 56 9.85 4.41 -0.17
CA VAL A 56 9.40 5.41 -1.15
C VAL A 56 9.23 4.74 -2.52
N ASP A 57 8.79 5.51 -3.51
CA ASP A 57 8.65 5.07 -4.91
C ASP A 57 7.75 3.85 -5.05
N PHE A 58 6.59 3.89 -4.38
CA PHE A 58 5.53 2.93 -4.60
C PHE A 58 5.14 2.92 -6.08
N VAL A 59 4.67 1.77 -6.56
CA VAL A 59 4.23 1.60 -7.94
C VAL A 59 2.74 1.35 -7.99
N GLN A 60 2.11 1.79 -9.07
CA GLN A 60 0.71 1.56 -9.32
C GLN A 60 0.47 0.08 -9.64
N LEU A 61 -0.53 -0.52 -8.99
CA LEU A 61 -0.98 -1.88 -9.31
C LEU A 61 -2.04 -1.88 -10.43
N GLN A 62 -2.96 -0.92 -10.38
CA GLN A 62 -4.07 -0.75 -11.32
C GLN A 62 -4.36 0.74 -11.53
N PRO A 63 -4.87 1.17 -12.70
CA PRO A 63 -5.16 0.36 -13.88
C PRO A 63 -3.91 0.04 -14.72
N PHE A 64 -2.84 0.83 -14.60
CA PHE A 64 -1.58 0.61 -15.33
C PHE A 64 -0.51 0.12 -14.37
N ALA A 65 -0.27 -1.20 -14.37
CA ALA A 65 0.67 -1.84 -13.45
C ALA A 65 2.12 -1.40 -13.68
N GLY A 66 2.87 -1.19 -12.60
CA GLY A 66 4.31 -0.87 -12.63
C GLY A 66 4.64 0.59 -13.01
N LYS A 67 3.64 1.42 -13.30
CA LYS A 67 3.83 2.86 -13.53
C LYS A 67 3.94 3.62 -12.21
N ASP A 68 4.44 4.85 -12.30
CA ASP A 68 4.42 5.78 -11.17
C ASP A 68 2.97 6.07 -10.75
N PRO A 69 2.67 6.11 -9.44
CA PRO A 69 1.35 6.46 -8.95
C PRO A 69 1.07 7.94 -9.22
N SER A 70 -0.22 8.29 -9.33
CA SER A 70 -0.67 9.68 -9.47
C SER A 70 -0.28 10.56 -8.29
N THR A 71 -0.13 9.95 -7.12
CA THR A 71 0.18 10.60 -5.86
C THR A 71 1.31 9.90 -5.12
N LYS A 72 2.12 10.69 -4.43
CA LYS A 72 3.26 10.17 -3.66
C LYS A 72 2.76 9.52 -2.38
N THR A 73 3.34 8.38 -2.02
CA THR A 73 3.21 7.77 -0.70
C THR A 73 4.59 7.47 -0.12
N VAL A 74 4.74 7.67 1.19
CA VAL A 74 5.93 7.31 1.96
C VAL A 74 5.48 6.45 3.13
N ALA A 75 6.09 5.28 3.29
CA ALA A 75 5.92 4.48 4.50
C ALA A 75 7.22 4.51 5.32
N LYS A 76 7.10 4.62 6.63
CA LYS A 76 8.21 4.53 7.57
C LYS A 76 7.90 3.42 8.56
N VAL A 77 8.90 2.61 8.85
CA VAL A 77 8.74 1.50 9.79
C VAL A 77 9.94 1.47 10.73
N PHE A 78 9.65 1.34 12.01
CA PHE A 78 10.66 1.05 13.02
C PHE A 78 10.07 0.08 14.04
N THR A 79 10.91 -0.37 14.96
CA THR A 79 10.48 -1.25 16.03
C THR A 79 10.98 -0.83 17.40
N THR A 80 10.30 -1.32 18.43
CA THR A 80 10.71 -1.25 19.83
C THR A 80 10.88 -2.68 20.37
N GLU A 81 11.11 -2.84 21.67
CA GLU A 81 11.06 -4.18 22.29
C GLU A 81 9.68 -4.84 22.19
N GLU A 82 8.59 -4.05 22.18
CA GLU A 82 7.24 -4.58 22.38
C GLU A 82 6.37 -4.59 21.12
N ALA A 83 6.69 -3.75 20.15
CA ALA A 83 5.81 -3.49 19.03
C ALA A 83 6.55 -3.00 17.78
N LEU A 84 5.96 -3.31 16.63
CA LEU A 84 6.25 -2.69 15.35
C LEU A 84 5.44 -1.40 15.21
N TYR A 85 6.06 -0.35 14.66
CA TYR A 85 5.42 0.93 14.36
C TYR A 85 5.51 1.20 12.87
N CYS A 86 4.39 1.65 12.28
CA CYS A 86 4.32 2.05 10.89
C CYS A 86 3.64 3.41 10.75
N LEU A 87 4.29 4.34 10.03
CA LEU A 87 3.72 5.59 9.60
C LEU A 87 3.57 5.55 8.08
N MET A 88 2.38 5.87 7.58
CA MET A 88 2.12 6.05 6.16
C MET A 88 1.71 7.50 5.91
N ILE A 89 2.40 8.15 4.98
CA ILE A 89 2.19 9.54 4.58
C ILE A 89 1.73 9.51 3.12
N CYS A 90 0.47 9.85 2.88
CA CYS A 90 -0.14 9.85 1.57
C CYS A 90 -0.41 11.29 1.14
N TYR A 91 0.24 11.73 0.08
CA TYR A 91 0.12 13.09 -0.44
C TYR A 91 -1.07 13.18 -1.39
N ASP A 92 -1.97 14.11 -1.15
CA ASP A 92 -3.04 14.46 -2.09
C ASP A 92 -3.61 15.82 -1.70
N GLU A 93 -4.30 16.49 -2.62
CA GLU A 93 -5.09 17.66 -2.25
C GLU A 93 -6.22 17.22 -1.32
N LYS A 94 -6.43 17.96 -0.23
CA LYS A 94 -7.48 17.64 0.76
C LYS A 94 -8.88 17.40 0.19
N LYS A 95 -9.23 18.07 -0.92
CA LYS A 95 -10.52 17.91 -1.59
C LYS A 95 -10.68 16.55 -2.31
N ASN A 96 -9.56 15.90 -2.65
CA ASN A 96 -9.54 14.60 -3.30
C ASN A 96 -9.59 13.47 -2.26
N ILE A 97 -9.24 13.75 -1.01
CA ILE A 97 -9.17 12.74 0.05
C ILE A 97 -10.58 12.29 0.44
N GLN A 98 -10.89 11.02 0.19
CA GLN A 98 -12.20 10.44 0.50
C GLN A 98 -12.27 9.98 1.95
N LYS A 99 -13.04 10.73 2.76
CA LYS A 99 -13.27 10.44 4.19
C LYS A 99 -14.68 9.91 4.44
N ASN A 100 -15.03 8.79 3.82
CA ASN A 100 -16.34 8.19 4.09
C ASN A 100 -16.36 7.68 5.53
N THR A 101 -17.30 8.19 6.33
CA THR A 101 -17.53 7.77 7.72
C THR A 101 -18.73 6.82 7.85
N GLY A 102 -19.10 6.16 6.76
CA GLY A 102 -20.38 5.46 6.64
C GLY A 102 -20.32 3.99 7.04
N GLN A 103 -20.88 3.68 8.21
CA GLN A 103 -21.16 2.35 8.78
C GLN A 103 -19.95 1.58 9.36
N LEU A 104 -20.15 1.03 10.56
CA LEU A 104 -19.32 -0.05 11.08
C LEU A 104 -19.20 -1.12 9.99
N ASP A 105 -17.98 -1.60 9.75
CA ASP A 105 -17.63 -2.64 8.78
C ASP A 105 -17.57 -2.22 7.29
N ASN A 106 -17.75 -0.94 6.96
CA ASN A 106 -17.56 -0.46 5.60
C ASN A 106 -16.27 0.39 5.49
N SER A 107 -15.23 -0.19 4.87
CA SER A 107 -13.91 0.45 4.69
C SER A 107 -13.86 1.31 3.41
N ASP A 108 -14.91 2.09 3.17
CA ASP A 108 -15.01 2.95 2.00
C ASP A 108 -14.13 4.21 2.12
N GLY A 109 -13.64 4.69 0.97
CA GLY A 109 -12.78 5.87 0.88
C GLY A 109 -11.30 5.52 0.80
N ASP A 110 -10.45 6.51 1.04
CA ASP A 110 -9.01 6.33 0.91
C ASP A 110 -8.47 5.47 2.04
N ILE A 111 -7.68 4.46 1.70
CA ILE A 111 -7.24 3.43 2.63
C ILE A 111 -5.79 3.06 2.37
N VAL A 112 -5.08 2.75 3.46
CA VAL A 112 -3.76 2.12 3.40
C VAL A 112 -3.78 0.82 4.18
N SER A 113 -2.86 -0.08 3.84
CA SER A 113 -2.73 -1.34 4.59
C SER A 113 -1.29 -1.77 4.77
N LEU A 114 -0.98 -2.26 5.96
CA LEU A 114 0.24 -2.99 6.30
C LEU A 114 -0.06 -4.49 6.25
N MET A 115 0.72 -5.24 5.48
CA MET A 115 0.63 -6.70 5.42
C MET A 115 1.93 -7.32 5.91
N LEU A 116 1.84 -8.27 6.84
CA LEU A 116 2.99 -8.90 7.49
C LEU A 116 2.87 -10.43 7.38
N ASP A 117 3.73 -11.04 6.58
CA ASP A 117 4.00 -12.48 6.67
C ASP A 117 5.04 -12.70 7.77
N THR A 118 4.56 -13.09 8.95
CA THR A 118 5.42 -13.38 10.09
C THR A 118 5.81 -14.86 10.17
N PHE A 119 5.23 -15.71 9.30
CA PHE A 119 5.51 -17.14 9.22
C PHE A 119 6.62 -17.45 8.21
N GLY A 120 6.89 -16.52 7.27
CA GLY A 120 7.87 -16.67 6.20
C GLY A 120 7.45 -17.68 5.14
N ASP A 121 6.15 -18.01 5.05
CA ASP A 121 5.63 -19.04 4.14
C ASP A 121 5.16 -18.49 2.79
N ARG A 122 5.14 -17.15 2.63
CA ARG A 122 4.66 -16.41 1.45
C ARG A 122 3.23 -16.76 1.04
N ARG A 123 2.42 -17.27 1.97
CA ARG A 123 1.05 -17.71 1.74
C ARG A 123 0.07 -17.15 2.75
N THR A 124 0.54 -16.92 3.97
CA THR A 124 -0.25 -16.38 5.06
C THR A 124 0.34 -15.07 5.56
N ALA A 125 -0.54 -14.12 5.91
CA ALA A 125 -0.12 -12.84 6.44
C ALA A 125 -1.20 -12.23 7.32
N TYR A 126 -0.81 -11.34 8.23
CA TYR A 126 -1.72 -10.42 8.88
C TYR A 126 -1.89 -9.19 8.02
N LYS A 127 -3.12 -8.68 7.86
CA LYS A 127 -3.41 -7.41 7.21
C LYS A 127 -4.03 -6.46 8.23
N PHE A 128 -3.45 -5.28 8.35
CA PHE A 128 -3.96 -4.16 9.11
C PHE A 128 -4.29 -3.04 8.13
N ALA A 129 -5.52 -2.55 8.10
CA ALA A 129 -5.96 -1.52 7.19
C ALA A 129 -6.64 -0.38 7.94
N VAL A 130 -6.35 0.84 7.50
CA VAL A 130 -6.87 2.06 8.13
C VAL A 130 -7.28 3.03 7.03
N THR A 131 -8.49 3.56 7.13
CA THR A 131 -8.98 4.59 6.20
C THR A 131 -8.51 5.99 6.63
N ALA A 132 -8.55 6.96 5.71
CA ALA A 132 -8.32 8.37 6.01
C ALA A 132 -9.36 8.97 6.99
N SER A 133 -10.51 8.30 7.18
CA SER A 133 -11.49 8.61 8.22
C SER A 133 -11.15 7.98 9.59
N GLY A 134 -10.15 7.11 9.65
CA GLY A 134 -9.69 6.45 10.88
C GLY A 134 -10.42 5.14 11.21
N VAL A 135 -11.22 4.60 10.28
CA VAL A 135 -11.81 3.27 10.43
C VAL A 135 -10.71 2.23 10.32
N ARG A 136 -10.69 1.28 11.26
CA ARG A 136 -9.71 0.20 11.32
C ARG A 136 -10.38 -1.10 10.89
N SER A 137 -9.70 -1.89 10.08
CA SER A 137 -10.10 -3.26 9.75
C SER A 137 -8.87 -4.15 9.72
N ASP A 138 -9.05 -5.41 10.09
CA ASP A 138 -8.00 -6.41 10.04
C ASP A 138 -8.53 -7.76 9.56
N CYS A 139 -7.59 -8.59 9.11
CA CYS A 139 -7.87 -9.98 8.74
C CYS A 139 -6.57 -10.78 8.63
N ARG A 140 -6.71 -12.11 8.61
CA ARG A 140 -5.65 -12.99 8.12
C ARG A 140 -5.85 -13.24 6.63
N LEU A 141 -4.79 -13.00 5.86
CA LEU A 141 -4.69 -13.43 4.48
C LEU A 141 -4.28 -14.90 4.48
N LEU A 142 -5.02 -15.69 3.69
CA LEU A 142 -4.83 -17.13 3.55
C LEU A 142 -4.72 -17.49 2.07
N ASP A 143 -4.06 -18.62 1.79
CA ASP A 143 -3.93 -19.17 0.44
C ASP A 143 -3.45 -18.16 -0.61
N ASP A 144 -2.39 -17.41 -0.25
CA ASP A 144 -1.79 -16.39 -1.12
C ASP A 144 -2.84 -15.32 -1.49
N ALA A 145 -3.44 -14.77 -0.42
CA ALA A 145 -4.45 -13.71 -0.41
C ALA A 145 -5.77 -14.00 -1.15
N ARG A 146 -6.00 -15.24 -1.62
CA ARG A 146 -7.25 -15.68 -2.25
C ARG A 146 -8.40 -15.80 -1.25
N ASN A 147 -8.07 -16.06 0.02
CA ASN A 147 -9.04 -16.12 1.10
C ASN A 147 -8.65 -15.13 2.21
N ARG A 148 -9.66 -14.60 2.90
CA ARG A 148 -9.50 -13.61 3.97
C ARG A 148 -10.36 -14.00 5.14
N ASP A 149 -9.71 -14.27 6.27
CA ASP A 149 -10.37 -14.54 7.53
C ASP A 149 -10.53 -13.23 8.32
N TYR A 150 -11.71 -12.63 8.18
CA TYR A 150 -12.12 -11.42 8.93
C TYR A 150 -12.62 -11.72 10.34
N SER A 151 -12.65 -12.99 10.77
CA SER A 151 -12.99 -13.35 12.16
C SER A 151 -11.83 -13.15 13.12
N TRP A 152 -10.61 -13.01 12.58
CA TRP A 152 -9.45 -12.65 13.36
C TRP A 152 -9.51 -11.17 13.76
N ASP A 153 -9.52 -10.91 15.06
CA ASP A 153 -9.58 -9.57 15.66
C ASP A 153 -8.33 -9.35 16.52
N GLY A 154 -7.38 -8.57 16.00
CA GLY A 154 -6.09 -8.35 16.64
C GLY A 154 -6.12 -7.17 17.62
N VAL A 155 -5.29 -7.21 18.67
CA VAL A 155 -5.09 -6.03 19.53
C VAL A 155 -4.03 -5.11 18.94
N TRP A 156 -4.42 -4.09 18.20
CA TRP A 156 -3.51 -3.09 17.63
C TRP A 156 -4.12 -1.68 17.66
N PHE A 157 -3.29 -0.67 17.45
CA PHE A 157 -3.68 0.72 17.57
C PHE A 157 -3.36 1.47 16.29
N ALA A 158 -4.24 2.37 15.89
CA ALA A 158 -3.98 3.27 14.78
C ALA A 158 -4.70 4.61 14.95
N LYS A 159 -4.11 5.64 14.33
CA LYS A 159 -4.72 6.96 14.19
C LYS A 159 -4.48 7.51 12.80
N SER A 160 -5.46 8.26 12.32
CA SER A 160 -5.39 8.98 11.05
C SER A 160 -5.58 10.47 11.29
N LYS A 161 -4.81 11.28 10.57
CA LYS A 161 -4.99 12.73 10.53
C LYS A 161 -4.88 13.24 9.10
N VAL A 162 -5.80 14.12 8.73
CA VAL A 162 -5.83 14.75 7.41
C VAL A 162 -5.29 16.17 7.53
N TYR A 163 -4.35 16.48 6.66
CA TYR A 163 -3.72 17.79 6.49
C TYR A 163 -4.19 18.42 5.18
N ASP A 164 -3.77 19.65 4.92
CA ASP A 164 -4.11 20.32 3.66
C ASP A 164 -3.32 19.76 2.46
N TRP A 165 -2.22 19.05 2.72
CA TRP A 165 -1.32 18.46 1.73
C TRP A 165 -1.42 16.94 1.59
N GLY A 166 -2.30 16.29 2.36
CA GLY A 166 -2.41 14.83 2.37
C GLY A 166 -3.05 14.28 3.64
N PHE A 167 -2.89 12.99 3.88
CA PHE A 167 -3.24 12.37 5.15
C PHE A 167 -2.12 11.46 5.65
N VAL A 168 -2.11 11.26 6.97
CA VAL A 168 -1.17 10.38 7.63
C VAL A 168 -1.93 9.33 8.41
N ILE A 169 -1.31 8.16 8.53
CA ILE A 169 -1.78 7.06 9.35
C ILE A 169 -0.60 6.54 10.17
N GLU A 170 -0.78 6.46 11.47
CA GLU A 170 0.13 5.78 12.38
C GLU A 170 -0.49 4.46 12.83
N MET A 171 0.32 3.42 12.91
CA MET A 171 -0.05 2.11 13.41
C MET A 171 0.98 1.63 14.43
N ARG A 172 0.49 1.03 15.52
CA ARG A 172 1.29 0.25 16.49
C ARG A 172 0.73 -1.17 16.53
N VAL A 173 1.56 -2.13 16.16
CA VAL A 173 1.26 -3.55 16.19
C VAL A 173 2.12 -4.21 17.28
N PRO A 174 1.56 -4.45 18.49
CA PRO A 174 2.25 -5.20 19.52
C PRO A 174 2.63 -6.59 19.03
N TYR A 175 3.84 -7.06 19.34
CA TYR A 175 4.29 -8.38 18.93
C TYR A 175 3.42 -9.50 19.48
N ARG A 176 2.83 -9.33 20.67
CA ARG A 176 1.88 -10.29 21.25
C ARG A 176 0.60 -10.50 20.41
N SER A 177 0.32 -9.58 19.48
CA SER A 177 -0.88 -9.64 18.64
C SER A 177 -0.66 -10.46 17.37
N ILE A 178 0.60 -10.69 17.00
CA ILE A 178 1.01 -11.46 15.82
C ILE A 178 1.90 -12.62 16.28
N LYS A 179 2.04 -13.67 15.46
CA LYS A 179 2.89 -14.82 15.80
C LYS A 179 4.26 -14.72 15.15
#